data_AF-A0A4S4NBR0-F1
#
_entry.id   AF-A0A4S4NBR0-F1
#
_cell.length_a   1.000
_cell.length_b   1.000
_cell.length_c   1.000
_cell.angle_alpha   90.00
_cell.angle_beta   90.00
_cell.angle_gamma   90.00
#
_symmetry.space_group_name_H-M   'P 1'
#
loop_
_entity.id
_entity.type
_entity.pdbx_description
1 polymer ?
#
loop_
_entity_poly.entity_id
_entity_poly.type
_entity_poly.pdbx_seq_one_letter_code
_entity_poly.pdbx_strand_id
1 'polypeptide(L)'
;MATDTHGAAESAAGMPQLEFGTFPNQIFWLVLALIAIYFILSRIALPRIAAILAERQGTITNAIANAEDLKAKAAEAEESYNKALADARAEAQAIAAEARAQIQADLDVAIAKADAEIAAKSAESEKAISAIRASAVESVREVSVETAQDIVGAFGGKTDAKAIASAVADRMKG
;
A
#
# COMPACT_ATOMS: atom_id res chain seq x y z
N MET A 1 -83.37 -71.73 -42.73
CA MET A 1 -82.17 -72.19 -43.45
C MET A 1 -82.14 -71.41 -44.76
N ALA A 2 -81.05 -70.68 -45.04
CA ALA A 2 -80.82 -69.82 -46.23
C ALA A 2 -81.78 -68.61 -46.38
N THR A 3 -81.43 -67.41 -46.88
CA THR A 3 -80.20 -66.73 -47.29
C THR A 3 -80.60 -65.27 -47.54
N ASP A 4 -79.76 -64.35 -47.08
CA ASP A 4 -79.36 -63.05 -47.63
C ASP A 4 -80.27 -62.15 -48.50
N THR A 5 -79.94 -60.87 -48.33
CA THR A 5 -79.94 -59.77 -49.31
C THR A 5 -81.15 -58.82 -49.33
N HIS A 6 -81.05 -57.74 -48.57
CA HIS A 6 -81.54 -56.45 -49.04
C HIS A 6 -80.59 -55.96 -50.15
N GLY A 7 -81.01 -56.20 -51.40
CA GLY A 7 -80.35 -55.73 -52.62
C GLY A 7 -81.01 -54.46 -53.16
N ALA A 8 -80.16 -53.50 -53.50
CA ALA A 8 -80.42 -52.13 -53.94
C ALA A 8 -80.94 -51.97 -55.37
N ALA A 9 -81.41 -50.75 -55.69
CA ALA A 9 -81.27 -50.09 -56.99
C ALA A 9 -81.50 -48.57 -56.78
N GLU A 10 -80.50 -47.78 -56.39
CA GLU A 10 -79.54 -47.04 -57.23
C GLU A 10 -80.15 -45.97 -58.15
N SER A 11 -80.03 -44.72 -57.71
CA SER A 11 -79.73 -43.57 -58.57
C SER A 11 -78.43 -42.95 -58.05
N ALA A 12 -77.33 -43.31 -58.71
CA ALA A 12 -75.99 -42.70 -58.67
C ALA A 12 -75.60 -41.95 -57.38
N ALA A 13 -75.48 -42.68 -56.26
CA ALA A 13 -74.90 -42.14 -55.04
C ALA A 13 -73.38 -42.23 -55.16
N GLY A 14 -72.73 -41.09 -55.43
CA GLY A 14 -71.28 -40.95 -55.23
C GLY A 14 -70.90 -41.40 -53.81
N MET A 15 -69.63 -41.77 -53.60
CA MET A 15 -69.10 -42.19 -52.29
C MET A 15 -69.73 -41.35 -51.16
N PRO A 16 -70.28 -41.94 -50.08
CA PRO A 16 -71.01 -41.20 -49.03
C PRO A 16 -70.26 -39.97 -48.47
N GLN A 17 -68.93 -39.97 -48.57
CA GLN A 17 -68.03 -38.85 -48.23
C GLN A 17 -68.12 -37.63 -49.17
N LEU A 18 -68.75 -37.73 -50.35
CA LEU A 18 -68.92 -36.69 -51.35
C LEU A 18 -70.37 -36.20 -51.48
N GLU A 19 -71.19 -36.46 -50.46
CA GLU A 19 -72.56 -35.95 -50.37
C GLU A 19 -72.52 -34.48 -49.92
N PHE A 20 -72.64 -33.56 -50.89
CA PHE A 20 -72.49 -32.12 -50.66
C PHE A 20 -73.65 -31.48 -49.86
N GLY A 21 -74.76 -32.19 -49.61
CA GLY A 21 -75.89 -31.70 -48.82
C GLY A 21 -75.55 -31.45 -47.35
N THR A 22 -74.61 -32.19 -46.76
CA THR A 22 -74.17 -32.01 -45.37
C THR A 22 -73.10 -30.93 -45.15
N PHE A 23 -72.44 -30.51 -46.22
CA PHE A 23 -71.28 -29.60 -46.17
C PHE A 23 -71.61 -28.22 -45.58
N PRO A 24 -72.74 -27.56 -45.90
CA PRO A 24 -73.06 -26.24 -45.34
C PRO A 24 -73.14 -26.22 -43.80
N ASN A 25 -73.69 -27.27 -43.19
CA ASN A 25 -73.78 -27.39 -41.74
C ASN A 25 -72.40 -27.60 -41.11
N GLN A 26 -71.57 -28.48 -41.71
CA GLN A 26 -70.18 -28.68 -41.25
C GLN A 26 -69.34 -27.41 -41.37
N ILE A 27 -69.46 -26.70 -42.50
CA ILE A 27 -68.77 -25.43 -42.74
C ILE A 27 -69.22 -24.36 -41.73
N PHE A 28 -70.52 -24.27 -41.42
CA PHE A 28 -71.02 -23.34 -40.41
C PHE A 28 -70.38 -23.56 -39.04
N TRP A 29 -70.38 -24.80 -38.53
CA TRP A 29 -69.74 -25.13 -37.26
C TRP A 29 -68.22 -24.98 -37.29
N LEU A 30 -67.57 -25.29 -38.41
CA LEU A 30 -66.14 -25.07 -38.60
C LEU A 30 -65.81 -23.58 -38.47
N VAL A 31 -66.54 -22.70 -39.18
CA VAL A 31 -66.35 -21.25 -39.11
C VAL A 31 -66.61 -20.74 -37.69
N LEU A 32 -67.68 -21.21 -37.04
CA LEU A 32 -67.99 -20.80 -35.67
C LEU A 32 -66.88 -21.22 -34.68
N ALA A 33 -66.39 -22.45 -34.79
CA ALA A 33 -65.29 -22.94 -33.96
C ALA A 33 -63.98 -22.19 -34.24
N LEU A 34 -63.68 -21.88 -35.50
CA LEU A 34 -62.51 -21.10 -35.89
C LEU A 34 -62.57 -19.68 -35.30
N ILE A 35 -63.72 -19.02 -35.37
CA ILE A 35 -63.95 -17.69 -34.77
C ILE A 35 -63.77 -17.78 -33.24
N ALA A 36 -64.37 -18.77 -32.59
CA ALA A 36 -64.23 -18.95 -31.14
C ALA A 36 -62.76 -19.14 -30.73
N ILE A 37 -62.02 -20.01 -31.42
CA ILE A 37 -60.58 -20.22 -31.17
C ILE A 37 -59.78 -18.94 -31.44
N TYR A 38 -60.06 -18.23 -32.54
CA TYR A 38 -59.41 -16.97 -32.87
C TYR A 38 -59.59 -15.92 -31.76
N PHE A 39 -60.80 -15.78 -31.22
CA PHE A 39 -61.06 -14.87 -30.11
C PHE A 39 -60.34 -15.30 -28.82
N ILE A 40 -60.31 -16.60 -28.50
CA ILE A 40 -59.58 -17.10 -27.33
C ILE A 40 -58.07 -16.84 -27.47
N LEU A 41 -57.49 -17.13 -28.63
CA LEU A 41 -56.06 -16.93 -28.86
C LEU A 41 -55.69 -15.45 -28.84
N SER A 42 -56.43 -14.62 -29.57
CA SER A 42 -56.16 -13.18 -29.67
C SER A 42 -56.38 -12.44 -28.35
N ARG A 43 -57.38 -12.83 -27.56
CA ARG A 43 -57.77 -12.10 -26.35
C ARG A 43 -57.24 -12.67 -25.06
N ILE A 44 -56.82 -13.93 -25.03
CA ILE A 44 -56.38 -14.61 -23.80
C ILE A 44 -54.97 -15.19 -23.94
N ALA A 45 -54.72 -16.04 -24.93
CA ALA A 45 -53.45 -16.77 -25.02
C ALA A 45 -52.27 -15.86 -25.37
N LEU A 46 -52.38 -15.09 -26.46
CA LEU A 46 -51.34 -14.16 -26.91
C LEU A 46 -51.00 -13.07 -25.88
N PRO A 47 -51.97 -12.37 -25.25
CA PRO A 47 -51.62 -11.35 -24.26
C PRO A 47 -50.94 -11.94 -23.01
N ARG A 48 -51.29 -13.16 -22.59
CA ARG A 48 -50.59 -13.82 -21.47
C ARG A 48 -49.13 -14.15 -21.81
N ILE A 49 -48.87 -14.65 -23.01
CA ILE A 49 -47.50 -14.95 -23.46
C ILE A 49 -46.69 -13.65 -23.58
N ALA A 50 -47.29 -12.60 -24.14
CA ALA A 50 -46.64 -11.29 -24.26
C ALA A 50 -46.28 -10.70 -22.88
N ALA A 51 -47.17 -10.83 -21.88
CA ALA A 51 -46.90 -10.37 -20.53
C ALA A 51 -45.69 -11.09 -19.89
N ILE A 52 -45.61 -12.43 -20.02
CA ILE A 52 -44.49 -13.21 -19.49
C ILE A 52 -43.18 -12.83 -20.19
N LEU A 53 -43.21 -12.62 -21.51
CA LEU A 53 -42.03 -12.23 -22.26
C LEU A 53 -41.55 -10.82 -21.85
N ALA A 54 -42.48 -9.88 -21.66
CA ALA A 54 -42.18 -8.53 -21.19
C ALA A 54 -41.60 -8.54 -19.77
N GLU A 55 -42.15 -9.35 -18.86
CA GLU A 55 -41.63 -9.52 -17.49
C GLU A 55 -40.19 -10.06 -17.49
N ARG A 56 -39.93 -11.09 -18.31
CA ARG A 56 -38.58 -11.66 -18.47
C ARG A 56 -37.60 -10.63 -19.05
N GLN A 57 -38.00 -9.93 -20.10
CA GLN A 57 -37.16 -8.87 -20.70
C GLN A 57 -36.87 -7.78 -19.68
N GLY A 58 -37.89 -7.28 -18.97
CA GLY A 58 -37.72 -6.27 -17.92
C GLY A 58 -36.79 -6.74 -16.80
N THR A 59 -36.93 -7.99 -16.34
CA THR A 59 -36.04 -8.56 -15.32
C THR A 59 -34.58 -8.64 -15.80
N ILE A 60 -34.36 -9.11 -17.04
CA ILE A 60 -33.02 -9.20 -17.63
C ILE A 60 -32.41 -7.82 -17.78
N THR A 61 -33.15 -6.86 -18.34
CA THR A 61 -32.67 -5.48 -18.52
C THR A 61 -32.33 -4.83 -17.19
N ASN A 62 -33.18 -5.00 -16.17
CA ASN A 62 -32.91 -4.49 -14.82
C ASN A 62 -31.68 -5.16 -14.21
N ALA A 63 -31.51 -6.47 -14.37
CA ALA A 63 -30.33 -7.19 -13.87
C ALA A 63 -29.04 -6.72 -14.55
N ILE A 64 -29.07 -6.48 -15.87
CA ILE A 64 -27.94 -5.93 -16.63
C ILE A 64 -27.62 -4.51 -16.16
N ALA A 65 -28.62 -3.63 -16.06
CA ALA A 65 -28.42 -2.26 -15.60
C ALA A 65 -27.83 -2.21 -14.18
N ASN A 66 -28.34 -3.05 -13.27
CA ASN A 66 -27.79 -3.16 -11.91
C ASN A 66 -26.35 -3.69 -11.91
N ALA A 67 -26.03 -4.66 -12.76
CA ALA A 67 -24.67 -5.19 -12.88
C ALA A 67 -23.69 -4.14 -13.43
N GLU A 68 -24.12 -3.34 -14.41
CA GLU A 68 -23.33 -2.23 -14.95
C GLU A 68 -23.10 -1.12 -13.91
N ASP A 69 -24.14 -0.74 -13.16
CA ASP A 69 -24.04 0.24 -12.07
C ASP A 69 -23.09 -0.25 -10.96
N LEU A 70 -23.21 -1.51 -10.54
CA LEU A 70 -22.29 -2.11 -9.57
C LEU A 70 -20.86 -2.17 -10.09
N LYS A 71 -20.66 -2.48 -11.37
CA LYS A 71 -19.33 -2.47 -12.00
C LYS A 71 -18.73 -1.07 -12.04
N ALA A 72 -19.53 -0.05 -12.37
CA ALA A 72 -19.09 1.34 -12.38
C ALA A 72 -18.69 1.80 -10.96
N LYS A 73 -19.52 1.51 -9.96
CA LYS A 73 -19.21 1.81 -8.55
C LYS A 73 -17.96 1.09 -8.06
N ALA A 74 -17.76 -0.15 -8.46
CA ALA A 74 -16.56 -0.90 -8.12
C ALA A 74 -15.30 -0.27 -8.74
N ALA A 75 -15.37 0.15 -10.00
CA ALA A 75 -14.26 0.83 -10.68
C ALA A 75 -13.94 2.19 -10.05
N GLU A 76 -14.96 2.98 -9.69
CA GLU A 76 -14.79 4.25 -8.99
C GLU A 76 -14.17 4.06 -7.60
N ALA A 77 -14.64 3.04 -6.85
CA ALA A 77 -14.07 2.70 -5.54
C ALA A 77 -12.61 2.23 -5.67
N GLU A 78 -12.28 1.45 -6.70
CA GLU A 78 -10.92 1.01 -6.98
C GLU A 78 -10.01 2.19 -7.32
N GLU A 79 -10.47 3.14 -8.16
CA GLU A 79 -9.73 4.35 -8.47
C GLU A 79 -9.48 5.20 -7.22
N SER A 80 -10.52 5.44 -6.42
CA SER A 80 -10.40 6.19 -5.16
C SER A 80 -9.45 5.50 -4.18
N TYR A 81 -9.51 4.17 -4.07
CA TYR A 81 -8.61 3.38 -3.22
C TYR A 81 -7.16 3.50 -3.69
N ASN A 82 -6.91 3.33 -4.99
CA ASN A 82 -5.58 3.43 -5.58
C ASN A 82 -4.99 4.84 -5.41
N LYS A 83 -5.83 5.87 -5.56
CA LYS A 83 -5.44 7.26 -5.29
C LYS A 83 -5.07 7.47 -3.82
N ALA A 84 -5.93 7.05 -2.89
CA ALA A 84 -5.64 7.16 -1.46
C ALA A 84 -4.36 6.40 -1.06
N LEU A 85 -4.10 5.24 -1.66
CA LEU A 85 -2.87 4.48 -1.44
C LEU A 85 -1.64 5.19 -1.99
N ALA A 86 -1.74 5.83 -3.16
CA ALA A 86 -0.65 6.61 -3.73
C ALA A 86 -0.34 7.85 -2.87
N ASP A 87 -1.38 8.57 -2.44
CA ASP A 87 -1.27 9.75 -1.59
C ASP A 87 -0.63 9.37 -0.24
N ALA A 88 -1.10 8.30 0.41
CA ALA A 88 -0.53 7.81 1.67
C ALA A 88 0.95 7.39 1.53
N ARG A 89 1.33 6.79 0.41
CA ARG A 89 2.74 6.44 0.13
C ARG A 89 3.60 7.69 -0.08
N ALA A 90 3.08 8.69 -0.79
CA ALA A 90 3.78 9.95 -1.00
C ALA A 90 3.96 10.71 0.34
N GLU A 91 2.92 10.75 1.17
CA GLU A 91 2.98 11.37 2.51
C GLU A 91 3.96 10.64 3.43
N ALA A 92 3.95 9.31 3.46
CA ALA A 92 4.92 8.53 4.23
C ALA A 92 6.38 8.80 3.79
N GLN A 93 6.62 8.94 2.47
CA GLN A 93 7.94 9.30 1.95
C GLN A 93 8.34 10.72 2.34
N ALA A 94 7.40 11.67 2.29
CA ALA A 94 7.63 13.05 2.71
C ALA A 94 7.98 13.13 4.21
N ILE A 95 7.22 12.46 5.07
CA ILE A 95 7.48 12.37 6.51
C ILE A 95 8.85 11.75 6.78
N ALA A 96 9.19 10.66 6.09
CA ALA A 96 10.49 10.01 6.25
C ALA A 96 11.66 10.91 5.79
N ALA A 97 11.47 11.69 4.73
CA ALA A 97 12.47 12.65 4.26
C ALA A 97 12.63 13.82 5.24
N GLU A 98 11.53 14.37 5.74
CA GLU A 98 11.53 15.45 6.73
C GLU A 98 12.19 14.99 8.04
N ALA A 99 11.82 13.82 8.55
CA ALA A 99 12.43 13.27 9.77
C ALA A 99 13.94 13.07 9.61
N ARG A 100 14.41 12.57 8.45
CA ARG A 100 15.85 12.45 8.17
C ARG A 100 16.54 13.81 8.13
N ALA A 101 15.91 14.82 7.54
CA ALA A 101 16.46 16.17 7.48
C ALA A 101 16.58 16.80 8.88
N GLN A 102 15.54 16.63 9.72
CA GLN A 102 15.56 17.09 11.11
C GLN A 102 16.64 16.37 11.93
N ILE A 103 16.72 15.04 11.84
CA ILE A 103 17.75 14.25 12.53
C ILE A 103 19.15 14.69 12.11
N GLN A 104 19.38 14.93 10.81
CA GLN A 104 20.68 15.39 10.33
C GLN A 104 21.03 16.78 10.89
N ALA A 105 20.07 17.71 10.92
CA ALA A 105 20.29 19.03 11.48
C ALA A 105 20.62 18.97 12.98
N ASP A 106 19.88 18.16 13.75
CA ASP A 106 20.13 17.97 15.18
C ASP A 106 21.49 17.30 15.43
N LEU A 107 21.87 16.34 14.58
CA LEU A 107 23.16 15.68 14.63
C LEU A 107 24.30 16.66 14.37
N ASP A 108 24.17 17.52 13.35
CA ASP A 108 25.18 18.53 13.01
C ASP A 108 25.38 19.52 14.18
N VAL A 109 24.29 19.94 14.84
CA VAL A 109 24.35 20.78 16.05
C VAL A 109 25.03 20.05 17.21
N ALA A 110 24.69 18.78 17.43
CA ALA A 110 25.28 17.97 18.50
C ALA A 110 26.79 17.74 18.26
N ILE A 111 27.20 17.48 17.02
CA ILE A 111 28.61 17.33 16.63
C ILE A 111 29.35 18.64 16.86
N ALA A 112 28.83 19.77 16.37
CA ALA A 112 29.48 21.07 16.55
C ALA A 112 29.66 21.43 18.03
N LYS A 113 28.68 21.10 18.88
CA LYS A 113 28.79 21.28 20.33
C LYS A 113 29.84 20.36 20.94
N ALA A 114 29.84 19.07 20.57
CA ALA A 114 30.81 18.11 21.06
C ALA A 114 32.25 18.52 20.67
N ASP A 115 32.46 18.96 19.43
CA ASP A 115 33.76 19.43 18.95
C ASP A 115 34.24 20.66 19.73
N ALA A 116 33.34 21.60 20.03
CA ALA A 116 33.66 22.77 20.85
C ALA A 116 34.06 22.39 22.29
N GLU A 117 33.35 21.44 22.90
CA GLU A 117 33.67 20.92 24.24
C GLU A 117 35.01 20.17 24.26
N ILE A 118 35.26 19.33 23.25
CA ILE A 118 36.52 18.60 23.08
C ILE A 118 37.68 19.59 22.89
N ALA A 119 37.51 20.62 22.07
CA ALA A 119 38.54 21.64 21.84
C ALA A 119 38.84 22.42 23.14
N ALA A 120 37.82 22.82 23.89
CA ALA A 120 37.99 23.49 25.17
C ALA A 120 38.74 22.61 26.18
N LYS A 121 38.36 21.34 26.30
CA LYS A 121 38.98 20.39 27.23
C LYS A 121 40.41 20.02 26.83
N SER A 122 40.69 19.96 25.53
CA SER A 122 42.04 19.76 25.01
C SER A 122 42.92 20.96 25.37
N ALA A 123 42.44 22.19 25.17
CA ALA A 123 43.18 23.40 25.54
C ALA A 123 43.41 23.53 27.05
N GLU A 124 42.46 23.12 27.88
CA GLU A 124 42.62 23.04 29.34
C GLU A 124 43.69 22.00 29.72
N SER A 125 43.63 20.82 29.12
CA SER A 125 44.59 19.74 29.38
C SER A 125 46.00 20.13 28.94
N GLU A 126 46.15 20.81 27.79
CA GLU A 126 47.44 21.34 27.30
C GLU A 126 48.05 22.33 28.32
N LYS A 127 47.23 23.23 28.88
CA LYS A 127 47.67 24.17 29.93
C LYS A 127 48.10 23.41 31.18
N ALA A 128 47.31 22.45 31.65
CA ALA A 128 47.66 21.65 32.82
C ALA A 128 48.96 20.87 32.62
N ILE A 129 49.15 20.24 31.46
CA ILE A 129 50.39 19.54 31.08
C ILE A 129 51.57 20.52 31.07
N SER A 130 51.40 21.73 30.50
CA SER A 130 52.46 22.75 30.47
C SER A 130 52.88 23.20 31.87
N ALA A 131 51.91 23.37 32.79
CA ALA A 131 52.16 23.75 34.17
C ALA A 131 52.87 22.63 34.94
N ILE A 132 52.43 21.38 34.76
CA ILE A 132 53.10 20.20 35.34
C ILE A 132 54.54 20.10 34.82
N ARG A 133 54.76 20.32 33.52
CA ARG A 133 56.09 20.30 32.91
C ARG A 133 56.99 21.39 33.49
N ALA A 134 56.48 22.60 33.67
CA ALA A 134 57.22 23.69 34.27
C ALA A 134 57.60 23.38 35.73
N SER A 135 56.64 22.88 36.52
CA SER A 135 56.90 22.45 37.92
C SER A 135 57.90 21.31 37.99
N ALA A 136 57.80 20.32 37.09
CA ALA A 136 58.71 19.19 37.06
C ALA A 136 60.15 19.62 36.73
N VAL A 137 60.34 20.59 35.83
CA VAL A 137 61.67 21.15 35.54
C VAL A 137 62.26 21.83 36.78
N GLU A 138 61.46 22.56 37.55
CA GLU A 138 61.92 23.19 38.79
C GLU A 138 62.27 22.15 39.86
N SER A 139 61.42 21.14 40.08
CA SER A 139 61.72 20.06 41.02
C SER A 139 62.97 19.27 40.61
N VAL A 140 63.18 19.02 39.31
CA VAL A 140 64.41 18.39 38.81
C VAL A 140 65.61 19.27 39.08
N ARG A 141 65.51 20.59 38.92
CA ARG A 141 66.58 21.55 39.23
C ARG A 141 66.96 21.49 40.71
N GLU A 142 65.98 21.52 41.60
CA GLU A 142 66.18 21.47 43.05
C GLU A 142 66.88 20.17 43.46
N VAL A 143 66.33 19.01 43.05
CA VAL A 143 66.91 17.68 43.34
C VAL A 143 68.31 17.55 42.73
N SER A 144 68.56 18.10 41.54
CA SER A 144 69.87 18.05 40.90
C SER A 144 70.92 18.88 41.65
N VAL A 145 70.55 20.04 42.20
CA VAL A 145 71.44 20.88 43.01
C VAL A 145 71.73 20.20 44.35
N GLU A 146 70.72 19.66 45.02
CA GLU A 146 70.87 18.92 46.28
C GLU A 146 71.79 17.70 46.08
N THR A 147 71.50 16.87 45.09
CA THR A 147 72.30 15.67 44.78
C THR A 147 73.75 16.03 44.41
N ALA A 148 73.96 17.11 43.65
CA ALA A 148 75.31 17.56 43.31
C ALA A 148 76.08 18.09 44.53
N GLN A 149 75.42 18.77 45.47
CA GLN A 149 76.02 19.21 46.73
C GLN A 149 76.43 18.02 47.60
N ASP A 150 75.57 17.01 47.72
CA ASP A 150 75.85 15.79 48.48
C ASP A 150 77.04 15.02 47.90
N ILE A 151 77.11 14.88 46.57
CA ILE A 151 78.24 14.24 45.89
C ILE A 151 79.54 15.02 46.15
N VAL A 152 79.56 16.34 45.95
CA VAL A 152 80.77 17.17 46.16
C VAL A 152 81.23 17.12 47.63
N GLY A 153 80.29 17.11 48.57
CA GLY A 153 80.56 16.93 50.00
C GLY A 153 81.15 15.56 50.32
N ALA A 154 80.59 14.48 49.77
CA ALA A 154 81.07 13.11 49.98
C ALA A 154 82.50 12.88 49.45
N PHE A 155 82.89 13.58 48.38
CA PHE A 155 84.25 13.53 47.82
C PHE A 155 85.25 14.51 48.47
N GLY A 156 84.86 15.21 49.53
CA GLY A 156 85.74 16.09 50.31
C GLY A 156 86.03 17.47 49.69
N GLY A 157 85.23 17.91 48.72
CA GLY A 157 85.31 19.23 48.13
C GLY A 157 84.66 20.31 49.01
N LYS A 158 85.07 21.57 48.86
CA LYS A 158 84.37 22.70 49.51
C LYS A 158 83.06 22.97 48.78
N THR A 159 81.93 22.85 49.48
CA THR A 159 80.59 23.07 48.95
C THR A 159 80.33 24.57 48.76
N ASP A 160 80.66 25.11 47.58
CA ASP A 160 80.16 26.43 47.17
C ASP A 160 78.80 26.25 46.49
N ALA A 161 77.72 26.47 47.26
CA ALA A 161 76.34 26.33 46.81
C ALA A 161 76.02 27.21 45.59
N LYS A 162 76.65 28.39 45.46
CA LYS A 162 76.43 29.29 44.31
C LYS A 162 77.10 28.75 43.05
N ALA A 163 78.32 28.24 43.16
CA ALA A 163 79.03 27.67 42.02
C ALA A 163 78.32 26.42 41.48
N ILE A 164 77.87 25.52 42.36
CA ILE A 164 77.14 24.29 42.00
C ILE A 164 75.79 24.63 41.36
N ALA A 165 75.03 25.56 41.95
CA ALA A 165 73.75 26.00 41.36
C ALA A 165 73.92 26.63 39.96
N SER A 166 75.03 27.34 39.71
CA SER A 166 75.33 27.89 38.38
C SER A 166 75.69 26.79 37.37
N ALA A 167 76.52 25.82 37.77
CA ALA A 167 76.94 24.72 36.88
C ALA A 167 75.77 23.80 36.51
N VAL A 168 74.88 23.50 37.44
CA VAL A 168 73.64 22.74 37.18
C VAL A 168 72.71 23.54 36.26
N ALA A 169 72.58 24.86 36.47
CA ALA A 169 71.77 25.71 35.60
C ALA A 169 72.28 25.76 34.15
N ASP A 170 73.59 25.86 33.96
CA ASP A 170 74.20 25.88 32.64
C ASP A 170 74.05 24.53 31.94
N ARG A 171 74.02 23.43 32.69
CA ARG A 171 73.84 22.08 32.13
C ARG A 171 72.40 21.71 31.81
N MET A 172 71.44 22.31 32.51
CA MET A 172 70.01 22.20 32.18
C MET A 172 69.60 23.07 30.98
N LYS A 173 70.39 24.09 30.62
CA LYS A 173 70.17 24.96 29.44
C LYS A 173 70.85 24.46 28.16
N GLY A 174 71.51 23.29 28.23
CA GLY A 174 72.34 22.72 27.16
C GLY A 174 71.63 22.58 25.82
#